data_AF-A0A1F9Z767-F1
#
_entry.id   AF-A0A1F9Z767-F1
#
_cell.length_a   1.000
_cell.length_b   1.000
_cell.length_c   1.000
_cell.angle_alpha   90.00
_cell.angle_beta   90.00
_cell.angle_gamma   90.00
#
_symmetry.space_group_name_H-M   'P 1'
#
loop_
_entity.id
_entity.type
_entity.pdbx_description
1 polymer ?
#
loop_
_entity_poly.entity_id
_entity_poly.type
_entity_poly.pdbx_seq_one_letter_code
_entity_poly.pdbx_strand_id
1 'polypeptide(L)'
;MAAPYSRQAHVGLRITLTVFWTFVFLVGLAIGLLLSVPGFADAVQRVFTSTIESTSVSLALAVGLVLLGLWGIASSHRNLRHSVDVIAEVDRARKETIQLESTRYMQQPK
;
A
#
# COMPACT_ATOMS: atom_id res chain seq x y z
N MET A 1 -22.29 -19.79 14.41
CA MET A 1 -21.93 -19.58 12.99
C MET A 1 -20.73 -18.66 12.96
N ALA A 2 -19.53 -19.20 12.76
CA ALA A 2 -18.31 -18.39 12.69
C ALA A 2 -18.28 -17.70 11.32
N ALA A 3 -18.18 -16.37 11.32
CA ALA A 3 -18.05 -15.60 10.09
C ALA A 3 -16.79 -16.05 9.32
N PRO A 4 -16.82 -16.13 7.98
CA PRO A 4 -15.67 -16.59 7.21
C PRO A 4 -14.52 -15.59 7.34
N TYR A 5 -13.52 -15.97 8.15
CA TYR A 5 -12.27 -15.23 8.39
C TYR A 5 -11.45 -14.94 7.12
N SER A 6 -11.82 -15.52 5.97
CA SER A 6 -11.03 -15.48 4.74
C SER A 6 -11.09 -14.13 4.01
N ARG A 7 -12.20 -13.38 4.04
CA ARG A 7 -12.26 -12.05 3.37
C ARG A 7 -11.55 -10.94 4.14
N GLN A 8 -11.61 -10.97 5.47
CA GLN A 8 -11.03 -9.93 6.32
C GLN A 8 -9.50 -10.01 6.38
N ALA A 9 -8.94 -11.23 6.31
CA ALA A 9 -7.49 -11.47 6.27
C ALA A 9 -6.81 -10.84 5.04
N HIS A 10 -7.46 -10.85 3.87
CA HIS A 10 -6.91 -10.28 2.64
C HIS A 10 -6.89 -8.75 2.65
N VAL A 11 -7.84 -8.10 3.35
CA VAL A 11 -7.87 -6.64 3.50
C VAL A 11 -6.76 -6.18 4.44
N GLY A 12 -6.58 -6.86 5.57
CA GLY A 12 -5.48 -6.60 6.51
C GLY A 12 -4.11 -6.71 5.83
N LEU A 13 -3.89 -7.78 5.06
CA LEU A 13 -2.65 -8.01 4.31
C LEU A 13 -2.35 -6.85 3.33
N ARG A 14 -3.35 -6.35 2.61
CA ARG A 14 -3.19 -5.24 1.64
C ARG A 14 -2.81 -3.92 2.33
N ILE A 15 -3.42 -3.65 3.48
CA ILE A 15 -3.09 -2.47 4.29
C ILE A 15 -1.66 -2.60 4.81
N THR A 16 -1.30 -3.74 5.41
CA THR A 16 0.06 -4.00 5.89
C THR A 16 1.10 -3.90 4.78
N LEU A 17 0.80 -4.41 3.59
CA LEU A 17 1.68 -4.30 2.42
C LEU A 17 1.88 -2.84 2.01
N THR A 18 0.81 -2.03 2.02
CA THR A 18 0.89 -0.60 1.71
C THR A 18 1.76 0.13 2.75
N VAL A 19 1.52 -0.12 4.03
CA VAL A 19 2.29 0.47 5.13
C VAL A 19 3.77 0.07 5.04
N PHE A 20 4.03 -1.21 4.75
CA PHE A 20 5.38 -1.72 4.55
C PHE A 20 6.10 -0.98 3.41
N TRP A 21 5.46 -0.83 2.24
CA TRP A 21 6.05 -0.11 1.11
C TRP A 21 6.26 1.38 1.39
N THR A 22 5.36 2.02 2.15
CA THR A 22 5.59 3.41 2.60
C THR A 22 6.78 3.53 3.53
N PHE A 23 7.00 2.54 4.40
CA PHE A 23 8.15 2.52 5.31
C PHE A 23 9.45 2.37 4.52
N VAL A 24 9.48 1.45 3.54
CA VAL A 24 10.63 1.26 2.63
C VAL A 24 10.95 2.55 1.87
N PHE A 25 9.92 3.24 1.35
CA PHE A 25 10.09 4.52 0.66
C PHE A 25 10.68 5.58 1.59
N LEU A 26 10.12 5.76 2.79
CA LEU A 26 10.59 6.75 3.76
C LEU A 26 12.04 6.50 4.20
N VAL A 27 12.39 5.23 4.45
CA VAL A 27 13.77 4.84 4.80
C VAL A 27 14.72 5.16 3.65
N GLY A 28 14.38 4.79 2.41
CA GLY A 28 15.20 5.08 1.24
C GLY A 28 15.38 6.59 1.02
N LEU A 29 14.31 7.37 1.19
CA LEU A 29 14.33 8.82 1.05
C LEU A 29 15.16 9.50 2.15
N ALA A 30 15.01 9.06 3.40
CA ALA A 30 15.80 9.55 4.52
C ALA A 30 17.29 9.27 4.32
N ILE A 31 17.67 8.05 3.91
CA ILE A 31 19.06 7.69 3.62
C ILE A 31 19.60 8.52 2.45
N GLY A 32 18.83 8.66 1.36
CA GLY A 32 19.22 9.47 0.21
C GLY A 32 19.47 10.94 0.57
N LEU A 33 18.60 11.54 1.40
CA LEU A 33 18.78 12.88 1.94
C LEU A 33 20.01 12.98 2.84
N LEU A 34 20.21 12.01 3.72
CA LEU A 34 21.36 12.01 4.64
C LEU A 34 22.69 11.94 3.88
N LEU A 35 22.75 11.17 2.80
CA LEU A 35 23.92 11.07 1.92
C LEU A 35 24.14 12.32 1.06
N SER A 36 23.12 13.15 0.85
CA SER A 36 23.25 14.43 0.14
C SER A 36 23.91 15.53 0.97
N VAL A 37 24.05 15.33 2.29
CA VAL A 37 24.72 16.28 3.19
C VAL A 37 26.25 16.13 3.08
N PRO A 38 26.98 17.19 2.70
CA PRO A 38 28.45 17.12 2.57
C PRO A 38 29.10 16.81 3.93
N GLY A 39 30.05 15.86 3.92
CA GLY A 39 30.77 15.39 5.11
C GLY A 39 30.07 14.25 5.88
N PHE A 40 28.78 14.00 5.65
CA PHE A 40 28.07 12.90 6.31
C PHE A 40 28.37 11.55 5.65
N ALA A 41 28.46 11.51 4.32
CA ALA A 41 28.87 10.32 3.58
C ALA A 41 30.27 9.85 3.99
N ASP A 42 31.22 10.77 4.14
CA ASP A 42 32.59 10.47 4.59
C ASP A 42 32.62 9.98 6.05
N ALA A 43 31.79 10.55 6.92
CA ALA A 43 31.65 10.11 8.31
C ALA A 43 31.06 8.70 8.41
N VAL A 44 30.02 8.40 7.62
CA VAL A 44 29.41 7.06 7.52
C VAL A 44 30.43 6.07 6.96
N GLN A 45 31.14 6.40 5.90
CA GLN A 45 32.16 5.52 5.31
C GLN A 45 33.31 5.20 6.29
N ARG A 46 33.69 6.17 7.13
CA ARG A 46 34.70 5.98 8.19
C ARG A 46 34.22 5.13 9.38
N VAL A 47 32.92 5.12 9.67
CA VAL A 47 32.33 4.30 10.76
C VAL A 47 32.00 2.89 10.29
N PHE A 48 31.58 2.74 9.03
CA PHE A 48 31.16 1.47 8.42
C PHE A 48 32.25 0.86 7.52
N THR A 49 33.53 1.09 7.85
CA THR A 49 34.73 0.69 7.07
C THR A 49 34.77 -0.76 6.62
N SER A 50 33.92 -1.65 7.14
CA SER A 50 33.83 -3.06 6.79
C SER A 50 32.62 -3.47 5.94
N THR A 51 31.62 -2.60 5.71
CA THR A 51 30.30 -3.06 5.23
C THR A 51 29.85 -2.40 3.92
N ILE A 52 30.34 -1.21 3.58
CA ILE A 52 29.93 -0.49 2.37
C ILE A 52 31.19 0.10 1.73
N GLU A 53 31.88 -0.68 0.89
CA GLU A 53 33.14 -0.29 0.25
C GLU A 53 33.01 0.87 -0.75
N SER A 54 31.79 1.39 -1.00
CA SER A 54 31.58 2.45 -1.98
C SER A 54 30.32 3.27 -1.71
N THR A 55 30.48 4.59 -1.59
CA THR A 55 29.38 5.58 -1.51
C THR A 55 28.39 5.43 -2.67
N SER A 56 28.87 4.97 -3.84
CA SER A 56 28.07 4.68 -5.02
C SER A 56 27.09 3.52 -4.79
N VAL A 57 27.50 2.49 -4.05
CA VAL A 57 26.65 1.33 -3.72
C VAL A 57 25.55 1.73 -2.74
N SER A 58 25.86 2.53 -1.72
CA SER A 58 24.83 3.06 -0.80
C SER A 58 23.82 3.96 -1.50
N LEU A 59 24.27 4.80 -2.44
CA LEU A 59 23.40 5.66 -3.22
C LEU A 59 22.48 4.82 -4.13
N ALA A 60 23.04 3.81 -4.81
CA ALA A 60 22.27 2.90 -5.65
C ALA A 60 21.20 2.12 -4.85
N LEU A 61 21.53 1.67 -3.64
CA LEU A 61 20.58 1.03 -2.74
C LEU A 61 19.47 1.99 -2.29
N ALA A 62 19.82 3.24 -1.95
CA ALA A 62 18.83 4.25 -1.58
C ALA A 62 17.85 4.54 -2.74
N VAL A 63 18.36 4.74 -3.95
CA VAL A 63 17.54 4.92 -5.15
C VAL A 63 16.67 3.69 -5.44
N GLY A 64 17.23 2.49 -5.29
CA GLY A 64 16.50 1.23 -5.43
C GLY A 64 15.33 1.12 -4.46
N LEU A 65 15.54 1.46 -3.18
CA LEU A 65 14.48 1.45 -2.15
C LEU A 65 13.38 2.47 -2.45
N VAL A 66 13.74 3.66 -2.94
CA VAL A 66 12.79 4.70 -3.35
C VAL A 66 11.91 4.20 -4.50
N LEU A 67 12.52 3.64 -5.56
CA LEU A 67 11.79 3.13 -6.72
C LEU A 67 10.90 1.93 -6.36
N LEU A 68 11.41 1.01 -5.54
CA LEU A 68 10.64 -0.13 -5.03
C LEU A 68 9.47 0.32 -4.16
N GLY A 69 9.68 1.30 -3.29
CA GLY A 69 8.62 1.91 -2.47
C GLY A 69 7.51 2.53 -3.33
N LEU A 70 7.87 3.33 -4.34
CA LEU A 70 6.91 3.94 -5.27
C LEU A 70 6.12 2.87 -6.05
N TRP A 71 6.80 1.84 -6.54
CA TRP A 71 6.16 0.72 -7.24
C TRP A 71 5.17 -0.02 -6.33
N GLY A 72 5.58 -0.30 -5.09
CA GLY A 72 4.74 -0.94 -4.08
C GLY A 72 3.49 -0.12 -3.73
N ILE A 73 3.64 1.20 -3.56
CA ILE A 73 2.51 2.11 -3.31
C ILE A 73 1.55 2.14 -4.51
N ALA A 74 2.08 2.29 -5.73
CA ALA A 74 1.26 2.37 -6.94
C ALA A 74 0.47 1.08 -7.22
N SER A 75 1.11 -0.08 -7.05
CA SER A 75 0.44 -1.38 -7.20
C SER A 75 -0.63 -1.60 -6.13
N SER A 76 -0.36 -1.22 -4.88
CA SER A 76 -1.34 -1.33 -3.79
C SER A 76 -2.54 -0.39 -4.00
N HIS A 77 -2.31 0.83 -4.49
CA HIS A 77 -3.38 1.78 -4.82
C HIS A 77 -4.31 1.24 -5.91
N ARG A 78 -3.77 0.66 -6.99
CA ARG A 78 -4.61 0.02 -8.04
C ARG A 78 -5.45 -1.12 -7.49
N ASN A 79 -4.88 -1.93 -6.61
CA ASN A 79 -5.57 -3.06 -5.99
C ASN A 79 -6.67 -2.61 -5.02
N LEU A 80 -6.44 -1.53 -4.27
CA LEU A 80 -7.43 -0.94 -3.37
C LEU A 80 -8.61 -0.33 -4.15
N ARG A 81 -8.33 0.38 -5.25
CA ARG A 81 -9.38 0.96 -6.10
C ARG A 81 -10.36 -0.09 -6.62
N HIS A 82 -9.84 -1.20 -7.15
CA HIS A 82 -10.66 -2.32 -7.61
C HIS A 82 -11.52 -2.91 -6.48
N SER A 83 -10.99 -3.02 -5.26
CA SER A 83 -11.80 -3.50 -4.12
C SER A 83 -12.92 -2.54 -3.75
N VAL A 84 -12.68 -1.23 -3.79
CA VAL A 84 -13.69 -0.21 -3.51
C VAL A 84 -14.78 -0.24 -4.58
N ASP A 85 -14.41 -0.37 -5.86
CA ASP A 85 -15.37 -0.45 -6.96
C ASP A 85 -16.32 -1.66 -6.80
N VAL A 86 -15.78 -2.84 -6.46
CA VAL A 86 -16.59 -4.03 -6.18
C VAL A 86 -17.52 -3.83 -4.98
N ILE A 87 -17.06 -3.18 -3.90
CA ILE A 87 -17.90 -2.88 -2.74
C ILE A 87 -19.04 -1.93 -3.13
N ALA A 88 -18.75 -0.92 -3.94
CA ALA A 88 -19.75 0.03 -4.42
C ALA A 88 -20.79 -0.63 -5.33
N GLU A 89 -20.37 -1.54 -6.21
CA GLU A 89 -21.29 -2.34 -7.05
C GLU A 89 -22.20 -3.24 -6.21
N VAL A 90 -21.66 -3.89 -5.18
CA VAL A 90 -22.45 -4.72 -4.26
C VAL A 90 -23.46 -3.87 -3.48
N ASP A 91 -23.07 -2.68 -3.00
CA ASP A 91 -24.01 -1.78 -2.31
C ASP A 91 -25.11 -1.28 -3.25
N ARG A 92 -24.76 -0.97 -4.50
CA ARG A 92 -25.73 -0.59 -5.53
C ARG A 92 -26.72 -1.73 -5.83
N ALA A 93 -26.23 -2.94 -6.06
CA ALA A 93 -27.07 -4.11 -6.29
C ALA A 93 -27.98 -4.41 -5.09
N ARG A 94 -27.48 -4.18 -3.86
CA ARG A 94 -28.28 -4.30 -2.63
C ARG A 94 -29.40 -3.25 -2.57
N LYS A 95 -29.15 -2.02 -2.99
CA LYS A 95 -30.19 -0.98 -3.07
C LYS A 95 -31.23 -1.30 -4.13
N GLU A 96 -30.81 -1.75 -5.30
CA GLU A 96 -31.71 -2.11 -6.40
C GLU A 96 -32.62 -3.31 -6.03
N THR A 97 -32.10 -4.31 -5.32
CA THR A 97 -32.90 -5.44 -4.82
C THR A 97 -33.92 -5.03 -3.74
N ILE A 98 -33.54 -4.18 -2.78
CA ILE A 98 -34.47 -3.62 -1.78
C ILE A 98 -35.58 -2.79 -2.45
N GLN A 99 -35.25 -2.06 -3.51
CA GLN A 99 -36.22 -1.29 -4.28
C GLN A 99 -37.21 -2.21 -5.04
N LEU A 100 -36.73 -3.31 -5.60
CA LEU A 100 -37.59 -4.32 -6.24
C LEU A 100 -38.50 -5.04 -5.22
N GLU A 101 -38.01 -5.31 -4.01
CA GLU A 101 -38.85 -5.88 -2.95
C GLU A 101 -39.90 -4.89 -2.45
N SER A 102 -39.54 -3.62 -2.23
CA SER A 102 -40.50 -2.61 -1.77
C SER A 102 -41.59 -2.30 -2.81
N THR A 103 -41.25 -2.31 -4.10
CA THR A 103 -42.25 -2.19 -5.19
C THR A 103 -43.15 -3.42 -5.30
N ARG A 104 -42.63 -4.63 -5.02
CA ARG A 104 -43.44 -5.86 -4.93
C ARG A 104 -44.49 -5.79 -3.83
N TYR A 105 -44.19 -5.19 -2.68
CA TYR A 105 -45.17 -5.01 -1.59
C TYR A 105 -46.20 -3.91 -1.88
N MET A 106 -45.86 -2.90 -2.70
CA MET A 106 -46.84 -1.87 -3.13
C MET A 106 -47.80 -2.36 -4.23
N GLN A 107 -47.43 -3.41 -4.97
CA GLN A 107 -48.26 -3.99 -6.02
C GLN A 107 -49.22 -5.08 -5.52
N GLN A 108 -49.32 -5.34 -4.21
CA GLN A 108 -50.32 -6.27 -3.69
C GLN A 108 -51.73 -5.73 -4.01
N PRO A 109 -52.52 -6.43 -4.85
CA PRO A 109 -53.84 -5.97 -5.24
C PRO A 109 -54.79 -6.07 -4.04
N LYS A 110 -55.58 -5.01 -3.83
CA LYS A 110 -56.79 -5.04 -2.98
C LYS A 110 -57.88 -5.88 -3.64
#